data_AF-A0A2D7S703-F1
#
_entry.id   AF-A0A2D7S703-F1
#
_cell.length_a   1.000
_cell.length_b   1.000
_cell.length_c   1.000
_cell.angle_alpha   90.00
_cell.angle_beta   90.00
_cell.angle_gamma   90.00
#
_symmetry.space_group_name_H-M   'P 1'
#
loop_
_entity.id
_entity.type
_entity.pdbx_description
1 polymer ?
#
loop_
_entity_poly.entity_id
_entity_poly.type
_entity_poly.pdbx_seq_one_letter_code
_entity_poly.pdbx_strand_id
1 'polypeptide(L)'
;MPPNQKLIHVLPQEFIIDGQEGIRFPKGMSGVRLEAKVHLVTGAVSAAQNITKCVRKCGLEVTDLVLEQVASSQSVLTDDERDLGVCMVDIGGGTSDIAVFKNGEILHTHVIPIAGDAVTNDIAVALRTPTPHAEDIKIQYACALTQLTNPEDTIEVPGVGDRKPRRCARNILAGVVQPRYEELFSLIHAELRRSGMEDIIAAGIVLTGGSSKMEGAIELAEEIFHMPVRLGIPQHITGLADNVKNPIYATAVGLLLYGQKQERDEMTRIDMNSGIKSFWVRIKSWFQGHF
;
A
#
# COMPACT_ATOMS: atom_id res chain seq x y z
N MET A 1 11.54 21.63 7.65
CA MET A 1 11.60 20.20 8.02
C MET A 1 11.97 20.11 9.49
N PRO A 2 11.22 19.35 10.32
CA PRO A 2 11.59 19.10 11.71
C PRO A 2 12.99 18.49 11.82
N PRO A 3 13.74 18.76 12.91
CA PRO A 3 15.01 18.06 13.16
C PRO A 3 14.78 16.53 13.20
N ASN A 4 15.76 15.76 12.73
CA ASN A 4 15.74 14.29 12.65
C ASN A 4 14.73 13.66 11.68
N GLN A 5 14.13 14.43 10.77
CA GLN A 5 13.37 13.89 9.65
C GLN A 5 14.16 13.97 8.34
N LYS A 6 14.00 12.94 7.50
CA LYS A 6 14.50 12.87 6.13
C LYS A 6 13.31 12.90 5.17
N LEU A 7 13.42 13.69 4.11
CA LEU A 7 12.51 13.63 2.98
C LEU A 7 12.75 12.31 2.22
N ILE A 8 11.69 11.52 2.05
CA ILE A 8 11.71 10.23 1.35
C ILE A 8 11.14 10.41 -0.05
N HIS A 9 9.94 10.98 -0.17
CA HIS A 9 9.29 11.23 -1.47
C HIS A 9 8.77 12.64 -1.59
N VAL A 10 8.79 13.14 -2.83
CA VAL A 10 8.04 14.32 -3.29
C VAL A 10 7.15 13.85 -4.41
N LEU A 11 5.85 13.70 -4.14
CA LEU A 11 4.89 13.14 -5.09
C LEU A 11 4.02 14.28 -5.62
N PRO A 12 4.13 14.67 -6.89
CA PRO A 12 3.29 15.72 -7.47
C PRO A 12 1.81 15.35 -7.42
N GLN A 13 0.96 16.33 -7.14
CA GLN A 13 -0.50 16.19 -7.19
C GLN A 13 -1.10 17.03 -8.30
N GLU A 14 -0.64 18.27 -8.41
CA GLU A 14 -1.16 19.24 -9.36
C GLU A 14 -0.09 20.30 -9.66
N PHE A 15 -0.06 20.77 -10.89
CA PHE A 15 0.67 21.95 -11.30
C PHE A 15 -0.28 23.09 -11.62
N ILE A 16 0.20 24.31 -11.43
CA ILE A 16 -0.54 25.54 -11.70
C ILE A 16 0.36 26.45 -12.52
N ILE A 17 -0.13 26.90 -13.67
CA ILE A 17 0.59 27.83 -14.56
C ILE A 17 -0.22 29.11 -14.70
N ASP A 18 0.34 30.24 -14.29
CA ASP A 18 -0.30 31.56 -14.37
C ASP A 18 -1.73 31.60 -13.78
N GLY A 19 -1.95 30.84 -12.69
CA GLY A 19 -3.23 30.74 -11.99
C GLY A 19 -4.19 29.68 -12.55
N GLN A 20 -3.83 29.00 -13.65
CA GLN A 20 -4.61 27.88 -14.19
C GLN A 20 -4.29 26.59 -13.42
N GLU A 21 -5.27 26.11 -12.65
CA GLU A 21 -5.22 24.84 -11.92
C GLU A 21 -5.54 23.63 -12.84
N GLY A 22 -5.39 22.42 -12.30
CA GLY A 22 -5.72 21.15 -12.94
C GLY A 22 -4.65 20.61 -13.90
N ILE A 23 -3.45 21.19 -13.94
CA ILE A 23 -2.40 20.79 -14.87
C ILE A 23 -1.65 19.57 -14.31
N ARG A 24 -1.74 18.42 -14.98
CA ARG A 24 -1.02 17.20 -14.59
C ARG A 24 0.39 17.13 -15.16
N PHE A 25 0.55 17.52 -16.43
CA PHE A 25 1.82 17.47 -17.15
C PHE A 25 2.20 18.86 -17.67
N PRO A 26 2.99 19.65 -16.92
CA PRO A 26 3.32 21.02 -17.31
C PRO A 26 4.40 21.08 -18.42
N LYS A 27 4.99 19.94 -18.78
CA LYS A 27 6.09 19.89 -19.76
C LYS A 27 5.59 20.34 -21.14
N GLY A 28 6.22 21.39 -21.67
CA GLY A 28 5.88 21.97 -22.98
C GLY A 28 4.90 23.15 -22.89
N MET A 29 4.36 23.45 -21.71
CA MET A 29 3.55 24.64 -21.49
C MET A 29 4.45 25.85 -21.20
N SER A 30 4.02 27.04 -21.63
CA SER A 30 4.70 28.31 -21.37
C SER A 30 3.91 29.09 -20.33
N GLY A 31 4.62 29.77 -19.43
CA GLY A 31 4.01 30.66 -18.45
C GLY A 31 5.06 31.44 -17.67
N VAL A 32 4.62 32.44 -16.91
CA VAL A 32 5.50 33.30 -16.11
C VAL A 32 5.73 32.69 -14.73
N ARG A 33 4.71 32.05 -14.15
CA ARG A 33 4.76 31.42 -12.83
C ARG A 33 4.28 29.97 -12.92
N LEU A 34 5.10 29.05 -12.38
CA LEU A 34 4.78 27.64 -12.20
C LEU A 34 4.74 27.33 -10.70
N GLU A 35 3.65 26.73 -10.25
CA GLU A 35 3.47 26.24 -8.89
C GLU A 35 3.17 24.74 -8.93
N ALA A 36 3.50 24.03 -7.85
CA ALA A 36 3.23 22.62 -7.71
C ALA A 36 2.65 22.33 -6.32
N LYS A 37 1.49 21.67 -6.28
CA LYS A 37 0.98 21.02 -5.08
C LYS A 37 1.60 19.62 -5.04
N VAL A 38 2.21 19.28 -3.91
CA VAL A 38 2.96 18.02 -3.74
C VAL A 38 2.60 17.36 -2.42
N HIS A 39 2.51 16.04 -2.43
CA HIS A 39 2.48 15.21 -1.24
C HIS A 39 3.90 14.91 -0.79
N LEU A 40 4.29 15.43 0.37
CA LEU A 40 5.62 15.23 0.94
C LEU A 40 5.59 14.06 1.92
N VAL A 41 6.46 13.08 1.68
CA VAL A 41 6.64 11.95 2.60
C VAL A 41 7.96 12.11 3.33
N THR A 42 7.90 12.19 4.65
CA THR A 42 9.09 12.27 5.51
C THR A 42 9.10 11.11 6.49
N GLY A 43 10.30 10.73 6.94
CA GLY A 43 10.46 9.68 7.94
C GLY A 43 11.63 9.96 8.87
N ALA A 44 11.69 9.25 10.00
CA ALA A 44 12.79 9.37 10.94
C ALA A 44 14.11 8.95 10.28
N VAL A 45 15.14 9.80 10.41
CA VAL A 45 16.48 9.52 9.87
C VAL A 45 17.02 8.18 10.40
N SER A 46 16.81 7.90 11.68
CA SER A 46 17.24 6.66 12.33
C SER A 46 16.59 5.42 11.73
N ALA A 47 15.28 5.46 11.46
CA ALA A 47 14.56 4.34 10.85
C ALA A 47 15.10 4.05 9.44
N ALA A 48 15.23 5.09 8.60
CA ALA A 48 15.79 4.97 7.26
C ALA A 48 17.22 4.39 7.27
N GLN A 49 18.06 4.86 8.20
CA GLN A 49 19.42 4.36 8.36
C GLN A 49 19.47 2.91 8.84
N ASN A 50 18.59 2.49 9.75
CA ASN A 50 18.54 1.13 10.26
C ASN A 50 18.19 0.14 9.15
N ILE A 51 17.19 0.44 8.32
CA ILE A 51 16.80 -0.36 7.15
C ILE A 51 17.98 -0.45 6.17
N THR A 52 18.58 0.69 5.82
CA THR A 52 19.73 0.74 4.89
C THR A 52 20.91 -0.09 5.38
N LYS A 53 21.24 0.00 6.67
CA LYS A 53 22.32 -0.77 7.29
C LYS A 53 22.03 -2.27 7.28
N CYS A 54 20.77 -2.68 7.49
CA CYS A 54 20.36 -4.07 7.45
C CYS A 54 20.63 -4.68 6.06
N VAL A 55 20.19 -4.00 5.00
CA VAL A 55 20.41 -4.44 3.60
C VAL A 55 21.90 -4.50 3.26
N ARG A 56 22.67 -3.48 3.65
CA ARG A 56 24.13 -3.44 3.42
C ARG A 56 24.90 -4.55 4.12
N LYS A 57 24.44 -5.00 5.29
CA LYS A 57 25.06 -6.16 5.98
C LYS A 57 24.92 -7.46 5.20
N CYS A 58 23.97 -7.53 4.26
CA CYS A 58 23.82 -8.65 3.33
C CYS A 58 24.70 -8.51 2.06
N GLY A 59 25.56 -7.48 1.97
CA GLY A 59 26.41 -7.24 0.80
C GLY A 59 25.67 -6.59 -0.38
N LEU A 60 24.50 -6.01 -0.14
CA LEU A 60 23.68 -5.34 -1.15
C LEU A 60 23.74 -3.81 -0.97
N GLU A 61 23.60 -3.06 -2.06
CA GLU A 61 23.42 -1.61 -1.99
C GLU A 61 21.95 -1.22 -2.07
N VAL A 62 21.60 -0.10 -1.44
CA VAL A 62 20.25 0.47 -1.46
C VAL A 62 20.24 1.64 -2.42
N THR A 63 19.58 1.46 -3.57
CA THR A 63 19.43 2.52 -4.58
C THR A 63 18.48 3.61 -4.10
N ASP A 64 17.32 3.23 -3.55
CA ASP A 64 16.31 4.17 -3.06
C ASP A 64 15.49 3.59 -1.90
N LEU A 65 14.82 4.47 -1.14
CA LEU A 65 13.85 4.09 -0.12
C LEU A 65 12.45 4.48 -0.58
N VAL A 66 11.58 3.48 -0.72
CA VAL A 66 10.22 3.67 -1.23
C VAL A 66 9.21 3.62 -0.09
N LEU A 67 8.24 4.53 -0.09
CA LEU A 67 7.09 4.43 0.81
C LEU A 67 6.27 3.18 0.45
N GLU A 68 5.94 2.36 1.43
CA GLU A 68 5.21 1.09 1.23
C GLU A 68 3.93 1.27 0.40
N GLN A 69 3.10 2.25 0.74
CA GLN A 69 1.86 2.54 0.02
C GLN A 69 2.11 2.87 -1.46
N VAL A 70 3.20 3.57 -1.77
CA VAL A 70 3.57 3.89 -3.16
C VAL A 70 3.95 2.60 -3.89
N ALA A 71 4.76 1.75 -3.25
CA ALA A 71 5.18 0.46 -3.79
C ALA A 71 3.98 -0.47 -3.99
N SER A 72 3.25 -0.84 -2.93
CA SER A 72 2.11 -1.77 -2.98
C SER A 72 1.11 -1.38 -4.05
N SER A 73 0.80 -0.07 -4.15
CA SER A 73 -0.14 0.43 -5.15
C SER A 73 0.26 0.10 -6.59
N GLN A 74 1.56 0.06 -6.92
CA GLN A 74 2.01 -0.26 -8.29
C GLN A 74 1.59 -1.67 -8.73
N SER A 75 1.40 -2.58 -7.77
CA SER A 75 1.08 -3.97 -8.06
C SER A 75 -0.40 -4.29 -7.94
N VAL A 76 -1.17 -3.58 -7.11
CA VAL A 76 -2.56 -3.97 -6.78
C VAL A 76 -3.64 -3.06 -7.33
N LEU A 77 -3.30 -1.82 -7.70
CA LEU A 77 -4.25 -0.85 -8.25
C LEU A 77 -4.14 -0.81 -9.77
N THR A 78 -5.29 -0.74 -10.43
CA THR A 78 -5.41 -0.44 -11.86
C THR A 78 -5.36 1.07 -12.11
N ASP A 79 -5.03 1.46 -13.34
CA ASP A 79 -5.02 2.88 -13.73
C ASP A 79 -6.43 3.50 -13.62
N ASP A 80 -7.47 2.76 -13.99
CA ASP A 80 -8.87 3.21 -13.91
C ASP A 80 -9.29 3.54 -12.46
N GLU A 81 -8.92 2.69 -11.50
CA GLU A 81 -9.20 2.95 -10.08
C GLU A 81 -8.47 4.18 -9.57
N ARG A 82 -7.20 4.36 -9.95
CA ARG A 82 -6.41 5.53 -9.57
C ARG A 82 -6.96 6.80 -10.17
N ASP A 83 -7.47 6.75 -11.39
CA ASP A 83 -8.04 7.91 -12.06
C ASP A 83 -9.41 8.27 -11.48
N LEU A 84 -10.31 7.29 -11.33
CA LEU A 84 -11.66 7.48 -10.78
C LEU A 84 -11.66 7.91 -9.31
N GLY A 85 -10.72 7.37 -8.53
CA GLY A 85 -10.54 7.64 -7.12
C GLY A 85 -10.67 6.38 -6.29
N VAL A 86 -9.61 5.97 -5.57
CA VAL A 86 -9.57 4.71 -4.82
C VAL A 86 -8.81 4.87 -3.51
N CYS A 87 -9.25 4.19 -2.47
CA CYS A 87 -8.48 4.02 -1.24
C CYS A 87 -7.85 2.62 -1.21
N MET A 88 -6.52 2.55 -1.20
CA MET A 88 -5.80 1.31 -0.91
C MET A 88 -5.53 1.21 0.60
N VAL A 89 -5.78 0.03 1.17
CA VAL A 89 -5.45 -0.28 2.57
C VAL A 89 -4.60 -1.54 2.60
N ASP A 90 -3.33 -1.41 2.96
CA ASP A 90 -2.41 -2.53 3.17
C ASP A 90 -2.44 -2.96 4.64
N ILE A 91 -2.99 -4.13 4.94
CA ILE A 91 -3.15 -4.64 6.31
C ILE A 91 -2.06 -5.67 6.59
N GLY A 92 -1.00 -5.22 7.25
CA GLY A 92 0.16 -6.02 7.62
C GLY A 92 -0.01 -6.79 8.92
N GLY A 93 1.12 -7.07 9.59
CA GLY A 93 1.15 -7.61 10.95
C GLY A 93 0.95 -6.52 12.00
N GLY A 94 1.79 -5.48 11.96
CA GLY A 94 1.78 -4.41 12.96
C GLY A 94 1.00 -3.15 12.58
N THR A 95 0.86 -2.85 11.29
CA THR A 95 0.24 -1.61 10.80
C THR A 95 -0.73 -1.86 9.66
N SER A 96 -1.70 -0.96 9.56
CA SER A 96 -2.56 -0.81 8.39
C SER A 96 -2.27 0.52 7.73
N ASP A 97 -1.87 0.46 6.48
CA ASP A 97 -1.30 1.56 5.72
C ASP A 97 -2.29 2.01 4.64
N ILE A 98 -2.73 3.27 4.73
CA ILE A 98 -3.76 3.86 3.88
C ILE A 98 -3.10 4.75 2.83
N ALA A 99 -3.52 4.63 1.57
CA ALA A 99 -3.26 5.64 0.55
C ALA A 99 -4.46 5.86 -0.36
N VAL A 100 -4.78 7.14 -0.58
CA VAL A 100 -5.87 7.57 -1.46
C VAL A 100 -5.29 8.11 -2.75
N PHE A 101 -5.81 7.65 -3.88
CA PHE A 101 -5.44 8.11 -5.21
C PHE A 101 -6.65 8.71 -5.91
N LYS A 102 -6.43 9.73 -6.74
CA LYS A 102 -7.43 10.27 -7.69
C LYS A 102 -6.72 10.97 -8.83
N ASN A 103 -7.29 10.93 -10.04
CA ASN A 103 -6.65 11.45 -11.25
C ASN A 103 -5.22 10.89 -11.45
N GLY A 104 -5.00 9.66 -10.98
CA GLY A 104 -3.73 8.96 -11.09
C GLY A 104 -2.64 9.41 -10.14
N GLU A 105 -2.91 10.39 -9.27
CA GLU A 105 -1.96 10.91 -8.29
C GLU A 105 -2.36 10.54 -6.86
N ILE A 106 -1.38 10.48 -5.95
CA ILE A 106 -1.61 10.21 -4.53
C ILE A 106 -2.03 11.49 -3.80
N LEU A 107 -3.18 11.44 -3.12
CA LEU A 107 -3.76 12.59 -2.45
C LEU A 107 -3.56 12.57 -0.94
N HIS A 108 -3.60 11.38 -0.34
CA HIS A 108 -3.50 11.21 1.10
C HIS A 108 -2.78 9.92 1.46
N THR A 109 -2.08 9.92 2.59
CA THR A 109 -1.48 8.73 3.19
C THR A 109 -1.65 8.77 4.70
N HIS A 110 -1.95 7.63 5.31
CA HIS A 110 -2.05 7.51 6.76
C HIS A 110 -1.62 6.12 7.23
N VAL A 111 -1.26 5.99 8.51
CA VAL A 111 -0.87 4.72 9.12
C VAL A 111 -1.64 4.54 10.42
N ILE A 112 -2.35 3.41 10.53
CA ILE A 112 -3.03 3.00 11.76
C ILE A 112 -2.19 1.90 12.42
N PRO A 113 -1.79 2.05 13.70
CA PRO A 113 -0.94 1.09 14.41
C PRO A 113 -1.74 -0.14 14.92
N ILE A 114 -2.62 -0.67 14.07
CA ILE A 114 -3.45 -1.85 14.34
C ILE A 114 -3.53 -2.66 13.05
N ALA A 115 -3.23 -3.96 13.14
CA ALA A 115 -3.37 -4.91 12.03
C ALA A 115 -3.42 -6.36 12.57
N GLY A 116 -2.83 -7.32 11.86
CA GLY A 116 -2.94 -8.75 12.16
C GLY A 116 -2.45 -9.20 13.54
N ASP A 117 -1.44 -8.55 14.11
CA ASP A 117 -0.87 -8.90 15.42
C ASP A 117 -1.86 -8.62 16.56
N ALA A 118 -2.69 -7.58 16.41
CA ALA A 118 -3.75 -7.27 17.36
C ALA A 118 -4.81 -8.37 17.39
N VAL A 119 -5.17 -8.91 16.22
CA VAL A 119 -6.09 -10.06 16.09
C VAL A 119 -5.51 -11.28 16.79
N THR A 120 -4.23 -11.57 16.55
CA THR A 120 -3.52 -12.70 17.18
C THR A 120 -3.49 -12.58 18.69
N ASN A 121 -3.23 -11.37 19.20
CA ASN A 121 -3.25 -11.10 20.63
C ASN A 121 -4.65 -11.30 21.24
N ASP A 122 -5.70 -10.80 20.59
CA ASP A 122 -7.07 -10.96 21.07
C ASP A 122 -7.46 -12.46 21.12
N ILE A 123 -7.10 -13.23 20.10
CA ILE A 123 -7.30 -14.69 20.07
C ILE A 123 -6.53 -15.36 21.21
N ALA A 124 -5.26 -15.02 21.42
CA ALA A 124 -4.43 -15.60 22.47
C ALA A 124 -5.05 -15.38 23.86
N VAL A 125 -5.52 -14.17 24.14
CA VAL A 125 -6.16 -13.79 25.40
C VAL A 125 -7.52 -14.49 25.56
N ALA A 126 -8.39 -14.40 24.56
CA ALA A 126 -9.75 -14.93 24.62
C ALA A 126 -9.77 -16.46 24.72
N LEU A 127 -8.92 -17.13 23.92
CA LEU A 127 -8.85 -18.59 23.90
C LEU A 127 -7.88 -19.16 24.93
N ARG A 128 -7.10 -18.31 25.61
CA ARG A 128 -6.08 -18.70 26.60
C ARG A 128 -5.12 -19.73 26.02
N THR A 129 -4.54 -19.39 24.88
CA THR A 129 -3.58 -20.19 24.11
C THR A 129 -2.30 -19.39 23.87
N PRO A 130 -1.10 -20.02 23.79
CA PRO A 130 0.13 -19.31 23.46
C PRO A 130 0.05 -18.55 22.13
N THR A 131 0.71 -17.39 22.02
CA THR A 131 0.68 -16.52 20.84
C THR A 131 1.01 -17.24 19.51
N PRO A 132 2.02 -18.14 19.44
CA PRO A 132 2.28 -18.87 18.20
C PRO A 132 1.08 -19.73 17.76
N HIS A 133 0.41 -20.39 18.70
CA HIS A 133 -0.79 -21.18 18.42
C HIS A 133 -2.00 -20.30 18.10
N ALA A 134 -2.10 -19.10 18.68
CA ALA A 134 -3.12 -18.14 18.30
C ALA A 134 -2.95 -17.69 16.84
N GLU A 135 -1.71 -17.50 16.38
CA GLU A 135 -1.41 -17.17 14.98
C GLU A 135 -1.81 -18.32 14.05
N ASP A 136 -1.46 -19.55 14.40
CA ASP A 136 -1.86 -20.75 13.63
C ASP A 136 -3.38 -20.85 13.54
N ILE A 137 -4.09 -20.66 14.66
CA ILE A 137 -5.55 -20.67 14.72
C ILE A 137 -6.14 -19.54 13.86
N LYS A 138 -5.55 -18.34 13.91
CA LYS A 138 -5.96 -17.19 13.10
C LYS A 138 -5.89 -17.53 11.62
N ILE A 139 -4.73 -18.02 11.16
CA ILE A 139 -4.50 -18.33 9.75
C ILE A 139 -5.42 -19.45 9.25
N GLN A 140 -5.68 -20.46 10.07
CA GLN A 140 -6.41 -21.65 9.65
C GLN A 140 -7.93 -21.53 9.76
N TYR A 141 -8.45 -20.82 10.77
CA TYR A 141 -9.87 -20.93 11.13
C TYR A 141 -10.58 -19.60 11.35
N ALA A 142 -9.87 -18.47 11.43
CA ALA A 142 -10.51 -17.20 11.74
C ALA A 142 -11.43 -16.72 10.61
N CYS A 143 -12.47 -15.99 11.01
CA CYS A 143 -13.41 -15.35 10.13
C CYS A 143 -13.81 -14.01 10.78
N ALA A 144 -13.84 -12.94 10.00
CA ALA A 144 -14.26 -11.62 10.39
C ALA A 144 -15.79 -11.44 10.39
N LEU A 145 -16.56 -12.45 9.97
CA LEU A 145 -18.02 -12.44 10.04
C LEU A 145 -18.54 -13.72 10.71
N THR A 146 -19.14 -13.54 11.88
CA THR A 146 -19.75 -14.65 12.63
C THR A 146 -20.81 -15.39 11.83
N GLN A 147 -21.56 -14.72 10.96
CA GLN A 147 -22.63 -15.31 10.14
C GLN A 147 -22.12 -16.31 9.09
N LEU A 148 -20.84 -16.24 8.71
CA LEU A 148 -20.23 -17.18 7.76
C LEU A 148 -19.77 -18.49 8.42
N THR A 149 -19.75 -18.53 9.76
CA THR A 149 -19.31 -19.73 10.48
C THR A 149 -20.45 -20.74 10.64
N ASN A 150 -20.15 -22.03 10.43
CA ASN A 150 -21.09 -23.10 10.75
C ASN A 150 -21.09 -23.35 12.27
N PRO A 151 -22.25 -23.36 12.96
CA PRO A 151 -22.32 -23.64 14.39
C PRO A 151 -21.72 -24.99 14.82
N GLU A 152 -21.70 -25.97 13.92
CA GLU A 152 -21.14 -27.31 14.17
C GLU A 152 -19.62 -27.37 13.98
N ASP A 153 -19.01 -26.34 13.37
CA ASP A 153 -17.56 -26.28 13.19
C ASP A 153 -16.88 -26.11 14.55
N THR A 154 -15.90 -26.95 14.82
CA THR A 154 -15.08 -26.85 16.04
C THR A 154 -13.61 -26.80 15.68
N ILE A 155 -12.85 -26.07 16.48
CA ILE A 155 -11.39 -25.99 16.41
C ILE A 155 -10.76 -26.59 17.66
N GLU A 156 -9.56 -27.12 17.52
CA GLU A 156 -8.73 -27.51 18.65
C GLU A 156 -7.86 -26.32 19.08
N VAL A 157 -7.87 -26.03 20.38
CA VAL A 157 -7.13 -24.94 20.99
C VAL A 157 -6.09 -25.53 21.96
N PRO A 158 -4.80 -25.40 21.65
CA PRO A 158 -3.73 -25.78 22.58
C PRO A 158 -3.84 -25.04 23.92
N GLY A 159 -3.55 -25.73 25.02
CA GLY A 159 -3.55 -25.12 26.34
C GLY A 159 -2.25 -24.36 26.65
N VAL A 160 -2.31 -23.46 27.63
CA VAL A 160 -1.12 -22.80 28.19
C VAL A 160 -0.56 -23.62 29.35
N GLY A 161 0.76 -23.84 29.36
CA GLY A 161 1.45 -24.63 30.38
C GLY A 161 1.05 -26.10 30.32
N ASP A 162 0.76 -26.72 31.46
CA ASP A 162 0.37 -28.13 31.55
C ASP A 162 -1.11 -28.39 31.21
N ARG A 163 -1.84 -27.38 30.72
CA ARG A 163 -3.24 -27.54 30.34
C ARG A 163 -3.34 -28.32 29.04
N LYS A 164 -4.18 -29.36 29.04
CA LYS A 164 -4.47 -30.15 27.83
C LYS A 164 -5.17 -29.29 26.76
N PRO A 165 -5.00 -29.61 25.47
CA PRO A 165 -5.79 -29.02 24.39
C PRO A 165 -7.30 -29.21 24.64
N ARG A 166 -8.09 -28.27 24.15
CA ARG A 166 -9.56 -28.28 24.27
C ARG A 166 -10.21 -27.99 22.93
N ARG A 167 -11.41 -28.49 22.71
CA ARG A 167 -12.23 -28.08 21.55
C ARG A 167 -13.07 -26.85 21.91
N CYS A 168 -13.21 -25.93 20.97
CA CYS A 168 -14.21 -24.86 21.04
C CYS A 168 -14.89 -24.69 19.69
N ALA A 169 -16.10 -24.14 19.70
CA ALA A 169 -16.80 -23.84 18.46
C ALA A 169 -16.10 -22.71 17.70
N ARG A 170 -16.07 -22.79 16.36
CA ARG A 170 -15.43 -21.81 15.48
C ARG A 170 -16.11 -20.44 15.57
N ASN A 171 -17.41 -20.40 15.85
CA ASN A 171 -18.14 -19.15 16.09
C ASN A 171 -17.59 -18.34 17.28
N ILE A 172 -17.03 -18.99 18.30
CA ILE A 172 -16.38 -18.30 19.44
C ILE A 172 -15.13 -17.56 18.94
N LEU A 173 -14.36 -18.15 18.03
CA LEU A 173 -13.22 -17.49 17.40
C LEU A 173 -13.67 -16.29 16.57
N ALA A 174 -14.71 -16.44 15.74
CA ALA A 174 -15.26 -15.33 14.96
C ALA A 174 -15.78 -14.19 15.86
N GLY A 175 -16.38 -14.50 17.01
CA GLY A 175 -16.81 -13.51 17.99
C GLY A 175 -15.67 -12.71 18.65
N VAL A 176 -14.41 -13.15 18.49
CA VAL A 176 -13.21 -12.40 18.90
C VAL A 176 -12.64 -11.61 17.73
N VAL A 177 -12.64 -12.19 16.53
CA VAL A 177 -12.01 -11.61 15.33
C VAL A 177 -12.84 -10.48 14.74
N GLN A 178 -14.17 -10.66 14.63
CA GLN A 178 -15.07 -9.68 14.03
C GLN A 178 -14.96 -8.29 14.70
N PRO A 179 -15.05 -8.14 16.05
CA PRO A 179 -14.93 -6.83 16.69
C PRO A 179 -13.59 -6.11 16.42
N ARG A 180 -12.49 -6.87 16.26
CA ARG A 180 -11.18 -6.29 15.94
C ARG A 180 -11.13 -5.71 14.53
N TYR A 181 -11.74 -6.40 13.56
CA TYR A 181 -11.86 -5.88 12.20
C TYR A 181 -12.87 -4.73 12.12
N GLU A 182 -13.98 -4.78 12.86
CA GLU A 182 -14.92 -3.66 13.00
C GLU A 182 -14.22 -2.40 13.52
N GLU A 183 -13.39 -2.54 14.55
CA GLU A 183 -12.58 -1.43 15.09
C GLU A 183 -11.61 -0.89 14.03
N LEU A 184 -10.83 -1.77 13.38
CA LEU A 184 -9.88 -1.36 12.35
C LEU A 184 -10.56 -0.62 11.19
N PHE A 185 -11.62 -1.17 10.63
CA PHE A 185 -12.37 -0.56 9.53
C PHE A 185 -13.04 0.75 9.96
N SER A 186 -13.56 0.82 11.19
CA SER A 186 -14.11 2.07 11.73
C SER A 186 -13.05 3.18 11.85
N LEU A 187 -11.83 2.84 12.26
CA LEU A 187 -10.70 3.79 12.31
C LEU A 187 -10.29 4.27 10.92
N ILE A 188 -10.23 3.36 9.94
CA ILE A 188 -9.97 3.72 8.54
C ILE A 188 -11.07 4.65 8.03
N HIS A 189 -12.33 4.32 8.28
CA HIS A 189 -13.47 5.12 7.85
C HIS A 189 -13.43 6.52 8.48
N ALA A 190 -13.16 6.60 9.78
CA ALA A 190 -13.02 7.86 10.49
C ALA A 190 -11.88 8.72 9.91
N GLU A 191 -10.77 8.09 9.51
CA GLU A 191 -9.66 8.79 8.87
C GLU A 191 -10.02 9.33 7.48
N LEU A 192 -10.73 8.55 6.66
CA LEU A 192 -11.22 8.99 5.35
C LEU A 192 -12.18 10.19 5.48
N ARG A 193 -13.06 10.16 6.48
CA ARG A 193 -13.95 11.30 6.82
C ARG A 193 -13.17 12.52 7.26
N ARG A 194 -12.28 12.35 8.25
CA ARG A 194 -11.49 13.43 8.84
C ARG A 194 -10.60 14.12 7.81
N SER A 195 -10.06 13.37 6.86
CA SER A 195 -9.22 13.89 5.77
C SER A 195 -10.01 14.45 4.58
N GLY A 196 -11.33 14.26 4.54
CA GLY A 196 -12.18 14.67 3.41
C GLY A 196 -12.01 13.80 2.16
N MET A 197 -11.50 12.59 2.32
CA MET A 197 -11.20 11.67 1.22
C MET A 197 -12.37 10.72 0.88
N GLU A 198 -13.34 10.55 1.79
CA GLU A 198 -14.49 9.64 1.59
C GLU A 198 -15.26 9.96 0.29
N ASP A 199 -15.54 11.23 0.03
CA ASP A 199 -16.36 11.65 -1.12
C ASP A 199 -15.65 11.52 -2.48
N ILE A 200 -14.34 11.25 -2.49
CA ILE A 200 -13.54 11.27 -3.71
C ILE A 200 -13.11 9.89 -4.20
N ILE A 201 -13.37 8.83 -3.42
CA ILE A 201 -12.97 7.44 -3.73
C ILE A 201 -14.08 6.66 -4.45
N ALA A 202 -14.51 7.16 -5.61
CA ALA A 202 -15.63 6.60 -6.35
C ALA A 202 -15.43 5.15 -6.86
N ALA A 203 -14.18 4.68 -6.99
CA ALA A 203 -13.85 3.29 -7.32
C ALA A 203 -13.92 2.35 -6.09
N GLY A 204 -14.10 2.90 -4.89
CA GLY A 204 -14.18 2.15 -3.64
C GLY A 204 -12.82 1.89 -3.00
N ILE A 205 -12.70 0.73 -2.34
CA ILE A 205 -11.56 0.37 -1.50
C ILE A 205 -10.89 -0.92 -1.98
N VAL A 206 -9.57 -0.92 -2.01
CA VAL A 206 -8.75 -2.09 -2.31
C VAL A 206 -7.98 -2.50 -1.07
N LEU A 207 -8.33 -3.64 -0.47
CA LEU A 207 -7.61 -4.22 0.66
C LEU A 207 -6.44 -5.08 0.16
N THR A 208 -5.27 -4.97 0.76
CA THR A 208 -4.10 -5.80 0.45
C THR A 208 -3.31 -6.12 1.72
N GLY A 209 -2.15 -6.75 1.62
CA GLY A 209 -1.36 -7.20 2.77
C GLY A 209 -1.82 -8.56 3.30
N GLY A 210 -0.99 -9.19 4.14
CA GLY A 210 -1.24 -10.56 4.60
C GLY A 210 -2.56 -10.73 5.37
N SER A 211 -2.93 -9.74 6.18
CA SER A 211 -4.12 -9.80 7.03
C SER A 211 -5.42 -9.52 6.28
N SER A 212 -5.36 -8.89 5.09
CA SER A 212 -6.56 -8.69 4.25
C SER A 212 -7.21 -10.00 3.75
N LYS A 213 -6.50 -11.13 3.86
CA LYS A 213 -6.99 -12.47 3.49
C LYS A 213 -8.01 -13.06 4.46
N MET A 214 -8.31 -12.38 5.55
CA MET A 214 -9.25 -12.85 6.55
C MET A 214 -10.62 -13.14 5.91
N GLU A 215 -11.14 -14.35 6.12
CA GLU A 215 -12.46 -14.73 5.60
C GLU A 215 -13.54 -13.79 6.13
N GLY A 216 -14.42 -13.28 5.27
CA GLY A 216 -15.46 -12.33 5.66
C GLY A 216 -15.01 -10.88 5.79
N ALA A 217 -13.72 -10.56 5.59
CA ALA A 217 -13.22 -9.20 5.77
C ALA A 217 -13.68 -8.24 4.67
N ILE A 218 -13.90 -8.72 3.45
CA ILE A 218 -14.42 -7.88 2.34
C ILE A 218 -15.86 -7.50 2.65
N GLU A 219 -16.69 -8.48 2.98
CA GLU A 219 -18.10 -8.31 3.28
C GLU A 219 -18.30 -7.38 4.49
N LEU A 220 -17.53 -7.58 5.57
CA LEU A 220 -17.55 -6.69 6.73
C LEU A 220 -17.11 -5.26 6.36
N ALA A 221 -16.08 -5.13 5.52
CA ALA A 221 -15.62 -3.83 5.04
C ALA A 221 -16.72 -3.14 4.22
N GLU A 222 -17.41 -3.83 3.32
CA GLU A 222 -18.52 -3.26 2.55
C GLU A 222 -19.67 -2.79 3.45
N GLU A 223 -19.99 -3.54 4.50
CA GLU A 223 -20.97 -3.16 5.52
C GLU A 223 -20.60 -1.86 6.24
N ILE A 224 -19.32 -1.67 6.56
CA ILE A 224 -18.84 -0.51 7.33
C ILE A 224 -18.56 0.71 6.43
N PHE A 225 -17.98 0.51 5.25
CA PHE A 225 -17.61 1.59 4.34
C PHE A 225 -18.77 2.06 3.47
N HIS A 226 -19.79 1.22 3.27
CA HIS A 226 -20.91 1.48 2.34
C HIS A 226 -20.43 1.76 0.91
N MET A 227 -19.35 1.11 0.50
CA MET A 227 -18.70 1.24 -0.80
C MET A 227 -18.21 -0.13 -1.28
N PRO A 228 -18.01 -0.33 -2.60
CA PRO A 228 -17.41 -1.55 -3.12
C PRO A 228 -16.02 -1.78 -2.50
N VAL A 229 -15.77 -3.00 -2.04
CA VAL A 229 -14.47 -3.42 -1.53
C VAL A 229 -13.99 -4.62 -2.32
N ARG A 230 -12.70 -4.66 -2.66
CA ARG A 230 -12.09 -5.85 -3.24
C ARG A 230 -10.74 -6.17 -2.63
N LEU A 231 -10.33 -7.42 -2.79
CA LEU A 231 -8.97 -7.85 -2.49
C LEU A 231 -8.02 -7.46 -3.64
N GLY A 232 -6.98 -6.71 -3.30
CA GLY A 232 -5.84 -6.37 -4.14
C GLY A 232 -4.82 -7.49 -4.13
N ILE A 233 -4.55 -8.05 -5.30
CA ILE A 233 -3.46 -9.02 -5.50
C ILE A 233 -2.47 -8.47 -6.51
N PRO A 234 -1.17 -8.79 -6.40
CA PRO A 234 -0.17 -8.33 -7.37
C PRO A 234 -0.53 -8.70 -8.82
N GLN A 235 -0.45 -7.73 -9.71
CA GLN A 235 -0.71 -7.82 -11.14
C GLN A 235 0.54 -7.42 -11.96
N HIS A 236 0.42 -7.41 -13.29
CA HIS A 236 1.46 -6.92 -14.23
C HIS A 236 2.80 -7.67 -14.19
N ILE A 237 2.74 -8.96 -13.92
CA ILE A 237 3.90 -9.84 -13.79
C ILE A 237 3.77 -11.06 -14.70
N THR A 238 4.87 -11.45 -15.32
CA THR A 238 4.97 -12.62 -16.20
C THR A 238 5.95 -13.64 -15.62
N GLY A 239 5.70 -14.94 -15.84
CA GLY A 239 6.56 -16.03 -15.36
C GLY A 239 6.11 -16.58 -14.01
N LEU A 240 6.57 -16.00 -12.90
CA LEU A 240 6.25 -16.43 -11.52
C LEU A 240 4.83 -16.05 -11.06
N ALA A 241 3.93 -15.70 -11.98
CA ALA A 241 2.64 -15.08 -11.69
C ALA A 241 1.80 -15.90 -10.69
N ASP A 242 1.80 -17.24 -10.78
CA ASP A 242 1.00 -18.06 -9.88
C ASP A 242 1.52 -18.09 -8.43
N ASN A 243 2.83 -17.92 -8.23
CA ASN A 243 3.42 -17.94 -6.88
C ASN A 243 3.21 -16.63 -6.11
N VAL A 244 2.87 -15.54 -6.80
CA VAL A 244 2.75 -14.21 -6.20
C VAL A 244 1.34 -13.62 -6.30
N LYS A 245 0.34 -14.42 -6.72
CA LYS A 245 -1.11 -14.15 -6.58
C LYS A 245 -1.54 -14.24 -5.10
N ASN A 246 -0.89 -13.46 -4.26
CA ASN A 246 -1.17 -13.41 -2.83
C ASN A 246 -0.87 -11.97 -2.35
N PRO A 247 -1.82 -11.31 -1.66
CA PRO A 247 -1.66 -9.93 -1.21
C PRO A 247 -0.44 -9.71 -0.31
N ILE A 248 0.11 -10.76 0.32
CA ILE A 248 1.35 -10.69 1.09
C ILE A 248 2.56 -10.21 0.27
N TYR A 249 2.51 -10.35 -1.06
CA TYR A 249 3.61 -9.95 -1.95
C TYR A 249 3.42 -8.59 -2.60
N ALA A 250 2.36 -7.84 -2.25
CA ALA A 250 2.05 -6.53 -2.84
C ALA A 250 3.23 -5.55 -2.77
N THR A 251 3.80 -5.36 -1.58
CA THR A 251 4.93 -4.44 -1.40
C THR A 251 6.15 -4.88 -2.19
N ALA A 252 6.50 -6.18 -2.13
CA ALA A 252 7.70 -6.71 -2.79
C ALA A 252 7.60 -6.62 -4.32
N VAL A 253 6.48 -7.04 -4.91
CA VAL A 253 6.24 -6.92 -6.36
C VAL A 253 6.15 -5.44 -6.75
N GLY A 254 5.49 -4.63 -5.94
CA GLY A 254 5.37 -3.20 -6.12
C GLY A 254 6.71 -2.46 -6.18
N LEU A 255 7.67 -2.84 -5.33
CA LEU A 255 9.03 -2.30 -5.34
C LEU A 255 9.76 -2.62 -6.65
N LEU A 256 9.60 -3.83 -7.18
CA LEU A 256 10.21 -4.22 -8.47
C LEU A 256 9.62 -3.43 -9.63
N LEU A 257 8.28 -3.30 -9.68
CA LEU A 257 7.59 -2.51 -10.70
C LEU A 257 7.98 -1.03 -10.61
N TYR A 258 8.09 -0.49 -9.40
CA TYR A 258 8.54 0.87 -9.15
C TYR A 258 9.97 1.09 -9.67
N GLY A 259 10.91 0.20 -9.35
CA GLY A 259 12.29 0.25 -9.84
C GLY A 259 12.38 0.17 -11.36
N GLN A 260 11.63 -0.75 -11.98
CA GLN A 260 11.56 -0.88 -13.44
C GLN A 260 11.06 0.40 -14.12
N LYS A 261 10.04 1.04 -13.54
CA LYS A 261 9.51 2.32 -14.05
C LYS A 261 10.55 3.43 -13.95
N GLN A 262 11.27 3.53 -12.84
CA GLN A 262 12.34 4.52 -12.69
C GLN A 262 13.46 4.32 -13.72
N GLU A 263 13.96 3.10 -13.92
CA GLU A 263 15.00 2.83 -14.92
C GLU A 263 14.55 3.22 -16.34
N ARG A 264 13.29 2.91 -16.68
CA ARG A 264 12.72 3.26 -17.99
C ARG A 264 12.60 4.78 -18.17
N ASP A 265 12.19 5.50 -17.14
CA ASP A 265 12.07 6.96 -17.18
C ASP A 265 13.46 7.63 -17.29
N GLU A 266 14.47 7.10 -16.62
CA GLU A 266 15.86 7.54 -16.76
C GLU A 266 16.41 7.30 -18.16
N MET A 267 16.19 6.10 -18.71
CA MET A 267 16.63 5.76 -20.07
C MET A 267 15.97 6.65 -21.12
N THR A 268 14.67 6.94 -20.96
CA THR A 268 13.92 7.86 -21.83
C THR A 268 14.47 9.29 -21.76
N ARG A 269 14.91 9.76 -20.58
CA ARG A 269 15.58 11.08 -20.41
C ARG A 269 16.93 11.12 -21.12
N ILE A 270 17.72 10.05 -21.03
CA ILE A 270 19.03 9.94 -21.69
C ILE A 270 18.87 9.96 -23.20
N ASP A 271 17.90 9.21 -23.75
CA ASP A 271 17.63 9.17 -25.19
C ASP A 271 17.13 10.51 -25.74
N MET A 272 16.29 11.23 -24.99
CA MET A 272 15.89 12.60 -25.37
C MET A 272 17.11 13.54 -25.44
N ASN A 273 18.03 13.46 -24.48
CA ASN A 273 19.25 14.25 -24.47
C ASN A 273 20.24 13.84 -25.56
N SER A 274 20.30 12.55 -25.92
CA SER A 274 21.14 12.05 -27.02
C SER A 274 20.59 12.49 -28.37
N GLY A 275 19.27 12.47 -28.56
CA GLY A 275 18.57 12.97 -29.75
C GLY A 275 18.77 14.46 -29.96
N ILE A 276 18.69 15.26 -28.90
CA ILE A 276 18.99 16.70 -28.93
C ILE A 276 20.47 16.93 -29.28
N LYS A 277 21.42 16.21 -28.66
CA LYS A 277 22.85 16.31 -29.00
C LYS A 277 23.13 15.93 -30.46
N SER A 278 22.52 14.85 -30.96
CA SER A 278 22.63 14.40 -32.35
C SER A 278 22.08 15.44 -33.34
N PHE A 279 20.97 16.09 -32.99
CA PHE A 279 20.38 17.17 -33.76
C PHE A 279 21.28 18.43 -33.78
N TRP A 280 21.87 18.82 -32.65
CA TRP A 280 22.84 19.92 -32.57
C TRP A 280 24.12 19.63 -33.36
N VAL A 281 24.62 18.39 -33.35
CA VAL A 281 25.77 17.98 -34.16
C VAL A 281 25.45 18.05 -35.65
N ARG A 282 24.25 17.63 -36.07
CA ARG A 282 23.78 17.75 -37.46
C ARG A 282 23.66 19.21 -37.92
N ILE A 283 23.07 20.08 -37.10
CA ILE A 283 22.96 21.52 -37.41
C ILE A 283 24.35 22.16 -37.52
N LYS A 284 25.27 21.83 -36.61
CA LYS A 284 26.64 22.36 -36.63
C LYS A 284 27.42 21.89 -37.87
N SER A 285 27.21 20.64 -38.29
CA SER A 285 27.80 20.11 -39.54
C SER A 285 27.23 20.78 -40.79
N TRP A 286 25.96 21.18 -40.78
CA TRP A 286 25.33 21.88 -41.90
C TRP A 286 25.83 23.34 -42.02
N PHE A 287 26.03 24.03 -40.89
CA PHE A 287 26.60 25.38 -40.88
C PHE A 287 28.10 25.43 -41.22
N GLN A 288 28.86 24.36 -40.95
CA GLN A 288 30.28 24.26 -41.33
C GLN A 288 30.51 23.81 -42.78
N GLY A 289 29.45 23.43 -43.51
CA GLY A 289 29.53 23.02 -44.91
C GLY A 289 29.14 24.09 -45.94
N HIS A 290 28.72 25.28 -45.50
CA HIS A 290 28.18 26.33 -46.38
C HIS A 290 28.80 27.74 -46.21
N PHE A 291 29.99 27.84 -45.60
CA PHE A 291 30.87 29.01 -45.70
C PHE A 291 32.33 28.56 -45.82
#